data_AF-A0A1W9RIY3-F1
#
_entry.id   AF-A0A1W9RIY3-F1
#
_cell.length_a   1.000
_cell.length_b   1.000
_cell.length_c   1.000
_cell.angle_alpha   90.00
_cell.angle_beta   90.00
_cell.angle_gamma   90.00
#
_symmetry.space_group_name_H-M   'P 1'
#
loop_
_entity.id
_entity.type
_entity.pdbx_description
1 polymer ?
#
loop_
_entity_poly.entity_id
_entity_poly.type
_entity_poly.pdbx_seq_one_letter_code
_entity_poly.pdbx_strand_id
1 'polypeptide(L)'
;MKHSIKIGFSFGLTSGIITTLGLMVGLNSGTRSRLAVVGGVLTIAIADAFSDALGIHISEESEIKHTEKEIWISTISTFLSKLIFASSFLIPVMLLPLSTAVVVSILWGFLLLGVFSYYLGRAQRISPLRVMFEHWLTAGVVILLSQLVGICISNLK
;
A
#
# COMPACT_ATOMS: atom_id res chain seq x y z
N MET A 1 13.77 1.66 16.23
CA MET A 1 13.88 2.57 15.05
C MET A 1 13.77 3.99 15.53
N LYS A 2 14.54 4.92 14.95
CA LYS A 2 14.32 6.36 15.16
C LYS A 2 12.91 6.74 14.68
N HIS A 3 12.30 7.73 15.33
CA HIS A 3 10.91 8.15 15.09
C HIS A 3 10.62 8.38 13.60
N SER A 4 11.45 9.18 12.93
CA SER A 4 11.30 9.54 11.52
C SER A 4 11.27 8.34 10.55
N ILE A 5 12.17 7.37 10.75
CA ILE A 5 12.19 6.15 9.94
C ILE A 5 10.94 5.32 10.22
N LYS A 6 10.52 5.24 11.48
CA LYS A 6 9.33 4.47 11.85
C LYS A 6 8.08 5.05 11.19
N ILE A 7 7.87 6.37 11.22
CA ILE A 7 6.72 7.02 10.58
C ILE A 7 6.71 6.70 9.08
N GLY A 8 7.79 7.06 8.38
CA GLY A 8 7.80 6.92 6.93
C GLY A 8 7.70 5.48 6.46
N PHE A 9 8.38 4.54 7.13
CA PHE A 9 8.27 3.12 6.81
C PHE A 9 6.86 2.57 7.06
N SER A 10 6.27 2.88 8.22
CA SER A 10 4.94 2.37 8.60
C SER A 10 3.86 2.85 7.63
N PHE A 11 3.92 4.13 7.29
CA PHE A 11 2.98 4.76 6.38
C PHE A 11 3.16 4.23 4.96
N GLY A 12 4.39 4.25 4.43
CA GLY A 12 4.68 3.81 3.07
C GLY A 12 4.36 2.33 2.82
N LEU A 13 4.66 1.45 3.78
CA LEU A 13 4.29 0.03 3.71
C LEU A 13 2.77 -0.14 3.66
N THR A 14 2.05 0.47 4.59
CA THR A 14 0.60 0.26 4.74
C THR A 14 -0.16 0.85 3.55
N SER A 15 0.15 2.10 3.18
CA SER A 15 -0.41 2.81 2.03
C SER A 15 -0.09 2.10 0.72
N GLY A 16 1.17 1.70 0.52
CA GLY A 16 1.59 0.97 -0.68
C GLY A 16 0.85 -0.35 -0.88
N ILE A 17 0.64 -1.12 0.18
CA ILE A 17 -0.10 -2.40 0.10
C ILE A 17 -1.58 -2.15 -0.25
N ILE A 18 -2.26 -1.30 0.52
CA ILE A 18 -3.71 -1.13 0.40
C ILE A 18 -4.06 -0.51 -0.96
N THR A 19 -3.36 0.54 -1.37
CA THR A 19 -3.62 1.24 -2.64
C THR A 19 -3.32 0.34 -3.84
N THR A 20 -2.21 -0.39 -3.84
CA THR A 20 -1.86 -1.28 -4.94
C THR A 20 -2.83 -2.47 -5.06
N LEU A 21 -3.26 -3.07 -3.94
CA LEU A 21 -4.28 -4.13 -3.96
C LEU A 21 -5.61 -3.62 -4.51
N GLY A 22 -6.11 -2.48 -4.01
CA GLY A 22 -7.35 -1.88 -4.50
C GLY A 22 -7.31 -1.61 -5.99
N LEU A 23 -6.26 -0.92 -6.46
CA LEU A 23 -6.07 -0.62 -7.88
C LEU A 23 -6.01 -1.90 -8.73
N MET A 24 -5.18 -2.86 -8.35
CA MET A 24 -4.99 -4.10 -9.11
C MET A 24 -6.29 -4.90 -9.22
N VAL A 25 -7.05 -5.05 -8.13
CA VAL A 25 -8.32 -5.78 -8.13
C VAL A 25 -9.39 -5.03 -8.94
N GLY A 26 -9.48 -3.71 -8.80
CA GLY A 26 -10.40 -2.88 -9.57
C GLY A 26 -10.10 -2.94 -11.07
N LEU A 27 -8.85 -2.77 -11.47
CA LEU A 27 -8.44 -2.87 -12.88
C LEU A 27 -8.65 -4.27 -13.45
N ASN A 28 -8.33 -5.31 -12.69
CA ASN A 28 -8.55 -6.68 -13.13
C ASN A 28 -10.05 -6.97 -13.37
N SER A 29 -10.92 -6.56 -12.45
CA SER A 29 -12.36 -6.77 -12.57
C SER A 29 -12.98 -5.94 -13.70
N GLY A 30 -12.50 -4.71 -13.94
CA GLY A 30 -13.03 -3.84 -14.99
C GLY A 30 -12.48 -4.09 -16.39
N THR A 31 -11.29 -4.67 -16.52
CA THR A 31 -10.61 -4.78 -17.83
C THR A 31 -10.18 -6.19 -18.21
N ARG A 32 -9.94 -7.07 -17.23
CA ARG A 32 -9.23 -8.36 -17.41
C ARG A 32 -7.91 -8.25 -18.18
N SER A 33 -7.31 -7.06 -18.21
CA SER A 33 -6.11 -6.77 -18.98
C SER A 33 -4.88 -6.73 -18.07
N ARG A 34 -3.94 -7.65 -18.31
CA ARG A 34 -2.64 -7.64 -17.63
C ARG A 34 -1.90 -6.31 -17.88
N LEU A 35 -1.99 -5.77 -19.09
CA LEU A 35 -1.33 -4.51 -19.45
C LEU A 35 -1.89 -3.34 -18.64
N ALA A 36 -3.22 -3.28 -18.47
CA ALA A 36 -3.85 -2.25 -17.64
C ALA A 36 -3.40 -2.38 -16.18
N VAL A 37 -3.35 -3.60 -15.64
CA VAL A 37 -2.91 -3.86 -14.26
C VAL A 37 -1.45 -3.48 -14.06
N VAL A 38 -0.53 -3.91 -14.92
CA VAL A 38 0.90 -3.60 -14.81
C VAL A 38 1.14 -2.09 -14.94
N GLY A 39 0.52 -1.45 -15.95
CA GLY A 39 0.61 -0.01 -16.13
C GLY A 39 0.08 0.75 -14.91
N GLY A 40 -1.10 0.36 -14.40
CA GLY A 40 -1.68 0.95 -13.21
C GLY A 40 -0.76 0.83 -11.98
N VAL A 41 -0.27 -0.37 -11.69
CA VAL A 41 0.61 -0.61 -10.54
C VAL A 41 1.90 0.21 -10.64
N LEU A 42 2.55 0.24 -11.80
CA LEU A 42 3.78 1.02 -11.99
C LEU A 42 3.54 2.53 -11.87
N THR A 43 2.51 3.04 -12.54
CA THR A 43 2.19 4.48 -12.51
C THR A 43 1.83 4.92 -11.09
N ILE A 44 1.00 4.16 -10.37
CA ILE A 44 0.64 4.53 -8.99
C ILE A 44 1.84 4.36 -8.06
N ALA A 45 2.66 3.32 -8.21
CA ALA A 45 3.84 3.12 -7.36
C ALA A 45 4.81 4.31 -7.42
N ILE A 46 4.91 5.01 -8.55
CA ILE A 46 5.75 6.20 -8.70
C ILE A 46 5.00 7.45 -8.21
N ALA A 47 3.85 7.76 -8.83
CA ALA A 47 3.14 9.01 -8.59
C ALA A 47 2.66 9.13 -7.13
N ASP A 48 2.12 8.04 -6.61
CA ASP A 48 1.53 7.98 -5.27
C ASP A 48 2.62 7.86 -4.19
N ALA A 49 3.81 7.32 -4.50
CA ALA A 49 4.95 7.34 -3.59
C ALA A 49 5.53 8.74 -3.41
N PHE A 50 5.63 9.52 -4.49
CA PHE A 50 6.04 10.93 -4.41
C PHE A 50 5.00 11.77 -3.67
N SER A 51 3.72 11.61 -3.99
CA SER A 51 2.63 12.34 -3.33
C SER A 51 2.61 12.09 -1.82
N ASP A 52 2.66 10.82 -1.39
CA ASP A 52 2.65 10.47 0.03
C ASP A 52 3.92 10.91 0.76
N ALA A 53 5.09 10.80 0.12
CA ALA A 53 6.34 11.25 0.72
C ALA A 53 6.33 12.76 0.97
N LEU A 54 5.80 13.54 0.03
CA LEU A 54 5.61 14.97 0.20
C LEU A 54 4.53 15.28 1.26
N GLY A 55 3.46 14.50 1.31
CA GLY A 55 2.44 14.61 2.36
C GLY A 55 3.01 14.43 3.76
N ILE A 56 3.86 13.40 3.95
CA ILE A 56 4.58 13.19 5.22
C ILE A 56 5.59 14.31 5.48
N HIS A 57 6.30 14.78 4.45
CA HIS A 57 7.22 15.92 4.58
C HIS A 57 6.53 17.16 5.16
N ILE A 58 5.41 17.57 4.54
CA ILE A 58 4.63 18.74 4.95
C ILE A 58 4.01 18.50 6.33
N SER A 59 3.56 17.29 6.64
CA SER A 59 3.03 16.94 7.97
C SER A 59 4.08 17.13 9.06
N GLU A 60 5.30 16.65 8.86
CA GLU A 60 6.38 16.76 9.85
C GLU A 60 6.90 18.21 9.96
N GLU A 61 6.95 18.95 8.86
CA GLU A 61 7.30 20.38 8.84
C GLU A 61 6.26 21.22 9.61
N SER A 62 4.98 20.89 9.45
CA SER A 62 3.86 21.59 10.09
C SER A 62 3.82 21.38 11.61
N GLU A 63 4.48 20.35 12.15
CA GLU A 63 4.54 20.14 13.59
C GLU A 63 5.50 21.12 14.30
N ILE A 64 6.43 21.75 13.59
CA ILE A 64 7.43 22.70 14.12
C ILE A 64 8.19 22.12 15.34
N LYS A 65 8.40 20.80 15.35
CA LYS A 65 9.09 20.05 16.42
C LYS A 65 10.29 19.26 15.91
N HIS A 66 10.29 18.92 14.63
CA HIS A 66 11.29 18.06 14.03
C HIS A 66 12.36 18.87 13.33
N THR A 67 13.60 18.37 13.37
CA THR A 67 14.70 18.97 12.62
C THR A 67 14.55 18.71 11.13
N GLU A 68 15.10 19.57 10.28
CA GLU A 68 15.12 19.39 8.81
C GLU A 68 15.61 17.98 8.41
N LYS A 69 16.63 17.49 9.10
CA LYS A 69 17.17 16.13 8.90
C LYS A 69 16.14 15.05 9.20
N GLU A 70 15.36 15.18 10.27
CA GLU A 70 14.32 14.22 10.64
C GLU A 70 13.18 14.22 9.61
N ILE A 71 12.76 15.40 9.15
CA ILE A 71 11.73 15.56 8.12
C ILE A 71 12.16 14.83 6.84
N TRP A 72 13.37 15.08 6.34
CA TRP A 72 13.88 14.39 5.15
C TRP A 72 14.02 12.89 5.31
N ILE A 73 14.39 12.41 6.51
CA ILE A 73 14.42 10.97 6.79
C ILE A 73 13.01 10.38 6.70
N SER A 74 12.00 11.04 7.27
CA SER A 74 10.58 10.63 7.16
C SER A 74 10.13 10.59 5.69
N THR A 75 10.47 11.61 4.90
CA THR A 75 10.15 11.71 3.46
C THR A 75 10.76 10.57 2.65
N ILE A 76 12.08 10.40 2.73
CA ILE A 76 12.80 9.37 1.96
C ILE A 76 12.35 7.97 2.39
N SER A 77 12.16 7.76 3.70
CA SER A 77 11.66 6.49 4.21
C SER A 77 10.26 6.18 3.68
N THR A 78 9.38 7.18 3.57
CA THR A 78 8.03 7.03 2.99
C THR A 78 8.11 6.66 1.52
N PHE A 79 8.86 7.45 0.74
CA PHE A 79 9.02 7.25 -0.70
C PHE A 79 9.53 5.84 -1.01
N LEU A 80 10.66 5.45 -0.41
CA LEU A 80 11.29 4.16 -0.67
C LEU A 80 10.41 3.01 -0.22
N SER A 81 9.79 3.10 0.97
CA SER A 81 8.93 2.03 1.46
C SER A 81 7.74 1.84 0.53
N LYS A 82 7.03 2.93 0.18
CA LYS A 82 5.85 2.86 -0.68
C LYS A 82 6.20 2.33 -2.07
N LEU A 83 7.27 2.86 -2.68
CA LEU A 83 7.73 2.41 -3.99
C LEU A 83 8.09 0.92 -4.01
N ILE A 84 8.85 0.45 -3.02
CA ILE A 84 9.31 -0.95 -2.93
C ILE A 84 8.12 -1.89 -2.69
N PHE A 85 7.26 -1.60 -1.72
CA PHE A 85 6.13 -2.47 -1.41
C PHE A 85 5.09 -2.48 -2.52
N ALA A 86 4.77 -1.34 -3.14
CA ALA A 86 3.89 -1.29 -4.31
C ALA A 86 4.47 -2.06 -5.51
N SER A 87 5.76 -1.91 -5.78
CA SER A 87 6.43 -2.63 -6.88
C SER A 87 6.52 -4.13 -6.64
N SER A 88 6.50 -4.60 -5.39
CA SER A 88 6.54 -6.03 -5.07
C SER A 88 5.36 -6.82 -5.66
N PHE A 89 4.21 -6.16 -5.86
CA PHE A 89 3.02 -6.77 -6.48
C PHE A 89 3.18 -7.04 -7.97
N LEU A 90 4.19 -6.49 -8.63
CA LEU A 90 4.49 -6.82 -10.02
C LEU A 90 5.04 -8.24 -10.17
N ILE A 91 5.72 -8.77 -9.14
CA ILE A 91 6.29 -10.11 -9.16
C ILE A 91 5.22 -11.18 -9.47
N PRO A 92 4.12 -11.33 -8.69
CA PRO A 92 3.08 -12.29 -9.02
C PRO A 92 2.37 -11.99 -10.36
N VAL A 93 2.16 -10.71 -10.71
CA VAL A 93 1.48 -10.31 -11.96
C VAL A 93 2.29 -10.69 -13.21
N MET A 94 3.62 -10.62 -13.14
CA MET A 94 4.50 -10.98 -14.25
C MET A 94 4.68 -12.50 -14.38
N LEU A 95 4.73 -13.22 -13.25
CA LEU A 95 5.06 -14.65 -13.22
C LEU A 95 3.85 -15.58 -13.38
N LEU A 96 2.64 -15.15 -12.98
CA LEU A 96 1.46 -16.01 -12.91
C LEU A 96 0.34 -15.56 -13.86
N PRO A 97 -0.56 -16.47 -14.29
CA PRO A 97 -1.79 -16.09 -14.98
C PRO A 97 -2.57 -15.05 -14.18
N LEU A 98 -3.19 -14.07 -14.84
CA LEU A 98 -3.72 -12.87 -14.18
C LEU A 98 -4.68 -13.17 -13.02
N SER A 99 -5.61 -14.12 -13.19
CA SER A 99 -6.53 -14.54 -12.13
C SER A 99 -5.79 -15.09 -10.90
N THR A 100 -4.80 -15.95 -11.12
CA THR A 100 -3.96 -16.52 -10.06
C THR A 100 -3.07 -15.46 -9.43
N ALA A 101 -2.51 -14.55 -10.23
CA ALA A 101 -1.68 -13.47 -9.76
C ALA A 101 -2.42 -12.55 -8.78
N VAL A 102 -3.68 -12.22 -9.07
CA VAL A 102 -4.49 -11.39 -8.17
C VAL A 102 -4.70 -12.07 -6.81
N VAL A 103 -5.03 -13.36 -6.80
CA VAL A 103 -5.21 -14.11 -5.54
C VAL A 103 -3.89 -14.17 -4.75
N VAL A 104 -2.77 -14.48 -5.41
CA VAL A 104 -1.46 -14.52 -4.78
C VAL A 104 -1.05 -13.14 -4.24
N SER A 105 -1.30 -12.08 -4.99
CA SER A 105 -1.08 -10.70 -4.56
C SER A 105 -1.90 -10.34 -3.33
N ILE A 106 -3.19 -10.72 -3.27
CA ILE A 106 -4.03 -10.50 -2.09
C ILE A 106 -3.39 -11.20 -0.89
N LEU A 107 -3.06 -12.48 -0.99
CA LEU A 107 -2.41 -13.22 0.09
C LEU A 107 -1.08 -12.58 0.51
N TRP A 108 -0.26 -12.14 -0.46
CA TRP A 108 1.00 -11.44 -0.23
C TRP A 108 0.80 -10.14 0.55
N GLY A 109 -0.16 -9.31 0.14
CA GLY A 109 -0.44 -8.05 0.79
C GLY A 109 -1.01 -8.23 2.20
N PHE A 110 -1.94 -9.17 2.41
CA PHE A 110 -2.45 -9.50 3.75
C PHE A 110 -1.35 -10.07 4.66
N LEU A 111 -0.42 -10.86 4.13
CA LEU A 111 0.73 -11.36 4.86
C LEU A 111 1.67 -10.23 5.28
N LEU A 112 2.09 -9.37 4.35
CA LEU A 112 2.95 -8.23 4.64
C LEU A 112 2.31 -7.28 5.66
N LEU A 113 1.04 -6.93 5.43
CA LEU A 113 0.28 -6.05 6.31
C LEU A 113 0.08 -6.69 7.69
N GLY A 114 -0.21 -7.99 7.74
CA GLY A 114 -0.39 -8.74 8.98
C GLY A 114 0.89 -8.80 9.82
N VAL A 115 2.02 -9.15 9.19
CA VAL A 115 3.34 -9.18 9.85
C VAL A 115 3.70 -7.81 10.41
N PHE A 116 3.52 -6.76 9.60
CA PHE A 116 3.81 -5.39 10.03
C PHE A 116 2.90 -4.93 11.18
N SER A 117 1.59 -5.18 11.07
CA SER A 117 0.60 -4.81 12.09
C SER A 117 0.82 -5.54 13.41
N TYR A 118 1.21 -6.81 13.35
CA TYR A 118 1.58 -7.57 14.54
C TYR A 118 2.77 -6.94 15.26
N TYR A 119 3.82 -6.59 14.51
CA TYR A 119 5.00 -5.93 15.07
C TYR A 119 4.65 -4.56 15.67
N LEU A 120 3.81 -3.77 14.98
CA LEU A 120 3.36 -2.47 15.45
C LEU A 120 2.59 -2.57 16.78
N GLY A 121 1.63 -3.51 16.87
CA GLY A 121 0.87 -3.74 18.10
C GLY A 121 1.74 -4.18 19.26
N ARG A 122 2.71 -5.08 19.02
CA ARG A 122 3.73 -5.46 20.03
C ARG A 122 4.54 -4.26 20.50
N ALA A 123 4.99 -3.41 19.59
CA ALA A 123 5.77 -2.22 19.92
C ALA A 123 4.97 -1.17 20.70
N GLN A 124 3.65 -1.09 20.47
CA GLN A 124 2.73 -0.19 21.16
C GLN A 124 2.15 -0.77 22.46
N ARG A 125 2.52 -2.01 22.84
CA ARG A 125 1.97 -2.74 24.01
C ARG A 125 0.45 -2.86 24.00
N ILE A 126 -0.15 -2.90 22.81
CA ILE A 126 -1.57 -3.21 22.60
C ILE A 126 -1.71 -4.61 22.01
N SER A 127 -2.92 -5.16 22.02
CA SER A 127 -3.18 -6.49 21.46
C SER A 127 -2.82 -6.55 19.97
N PRO A 128 -1.77 -7.30 19.56
CA PRO A 128 -1.30 -7.30 18.17
C PRO A 128 -2.35 -7.78 17.18
N LEU A 129 -3.15 -8.77 17.60
CA LEU A 129 -4.24 -9.33 16.80
C LEU A 129 -5.29 -8.26 16.47
N ARG A 130 -5.60 -7.35 17.40
CA ARG A 130 -6.56 -6.27 17.16
C ARG A 130 -6.08 -5.34 16.03
N VAL A 131 -4.82 -4.92 16.08
CA VAL A 131 -4.22 -4.06 15.04
C VAL A 131 -4.22 -4.77 13.68
N MET A 132 -3.87 -6.06 13.67
CA MET A 132 -3.94 -6.87 12.45
C MET A 132 -5.36 -6.88 11.86
N PHE A 133 -6.37 -7.13 12.70
CA PHE A 133 -7.77 -7.15 12.25
C PHE A 133 -8.23 -5.79 11.73
N GLU A 134 -7.87 -4.69 12.39
CA GLU A 134 -8.22 -3.33 11.94
C GLU A 134 -7.65 -3.03 10.55
N HIS A 135 -6.38 -3.37 10.31
CA HIS A 135 -5.73 -3.14 9.03
C HIS A 135 -6.22 -4.11 7.94
N TRP A 136 -6.44 -5.39 8.26
CA TRP A 136 -7.04 -6.36 7.35
C TRP A 136 -8.46 -5.98 6.94
N LEU A 137 -9.27 -5.49 7.88
CA LEU A 137 -10.62 -5.01 7.59
C LEU A 137 -10.56 -3.82 6.63
N THR A 138 -9.70 -2.85 6.89
CA THR A 138 -9.50 -1.69 6.01
C THR A 138 -9.10 -2.12 4.60
N ALA A 139 -8.11 -3.02 4.48
CA ALA A 139 -7.68 -3.56 3.20
C ALA A 139 -8.81 -4.31 2.48
N GLY A 140 -9.58 -5.13 3.22
CA GLY A 140 -10.74 -5.86 2.69
C GLY A 140 -11.82 -4.92 2.15
N VAL A 141 -12.15 -3.85 2.88
CA VAL A 141 -13.12 -2.83 2.42
C VAL A 141 -12.63 -2.17 1.13
N VAL A 142 -11.37 -1.74 1.07
CA VAL A 142 -10.81 -1.13 -0.14
C VAL A 142 -10.88 -2.09 -1.34
N ILE A 143 -10.47 -3.34 -1.15
CA ILE A 143 -10.52 -4.37 -2.21
C ILE A 143 -11.94 -4.58 -2.71
N LEU A 144 -12.91 -4.73 -1.80
CA LEU A 144 -14.32 -4.93 -2.16
C LEU A 144 -14.89 -3.73 -2.93
N LEU A 145 -14.67 -2.51 -2.43
CA LEU A 145 -15.14 -1.30 -3.10
C LEU A 145 -14.50 -1.13 -4.48
N SER A 146 -13.19 -1.33 -4.59
CA SER A 146 -12.49 -1.26 -5.89
C SER A 146 -12.97 -2.34 -6.86
N GLN A 147 -13.26 -3.55 -6.38
CA GLN A 147 -13.83 -4.62 -7.21
C GLN A 147 -15.22 -4.25 -7.73
N LEU A 148 -16.10 -3.71 -6.88
CA LEU A 148 -17.44 -3.29 -7.28
C LEU A 148 -17.40 -2.17 -8.31
N VAL A 149 -16.51 -1.18 -8.11
CA VAL A 149 -16.29 -0.10 -9.09
C VAL A 149 -15.80 -0.68 -10.42
N GLY A 150 -14.85 -1.61 -10.40
CA GLY A 150 -14.36 -2.27 -11.61
C GLY A 150 -15.46 -3.03 -12.36
N ILE A 151 -16.29 -3.80 -11.67
CA ILE A 151 -17.45 -4.49 -12.26
C ILE A 151 -18.44 -3.48 -12.88
N CYS A 152 -18.75 -2.39 -12.17
CA CYS A 152 -19.64 -1.35 -12.66
C CYS A 152 -19.11 -0.74 -13.98
N ILE A 153 -17.82 -0.40 -14.02
CA ILE A 153 -17.18 0.13 -15.22
C ILE A 153 -17.18 -0.90 -16.36
N SER A 154 -16.99 -2.18 -16.07
CA SER A 154 -17.05 -3.24 -17.09
C SER A 154 -18.41 -3.32 -17.78
N ASN A 155 -19.50 -2.99 -17.08
CA ASN A 155 -20.86 -3.01 -17.63
C ASN A 155 -21.20 -1.76 -18.46
N LEU A 156 -20.32 -0.75 -18.50
CA LEU A 156 -20.45 0.43 -19.36
C LEU A 156 -19.97 0.17 -20.80
N LYS A 157 -19.35 -0.99 -21.05
CA LYS A 157 -18.94 -1.45 -22.39
C LYS A 157 -20.04 -2.28 -23.03
#